data_AF-A0A7W6LTB5-F1
#
_entry.id   AF-A0A7W6LTB5-F1
#
_cell.length_a   1.000
_cell.length_b   1.000
_cell.length_c   1.000
_cell.angle_alpha   90.00
_cell.angle_beta   90.00
_cell.angle_gamma   90.00
#
_symmetry.space_group_name_H-M   'P 1'
#
loop_
_entity.id
_entity.type
_entity.pdbx_description
1 polymer ?
#
loop_
_entity_poly.entity_id
_entity_poly.type
_entity_poly.pdbx_seq_one_letter_code
_entity_poly.pdbx_strand_id
1 'polypeptide(L)'
;MWLRSFDWSFSPRRADGRPAPLFDRVTGAVDAQVAAYWRDNHDIGHRIETQWPRLRHDLDGKVHVVVGTADSYYLDGAVHDLKTAFRKVGGRAEFIYVPGASYSINEVHARDGDRNAYYREMARAVYVVARPSKVIGER
;
A
#
# COMPACT_ATOMS: atom_id res chain seq x y z
N MET A 1 -6.92 22.33 -1.40
CA MET A 1 -6.89 22.06 0.05
C MET A 1 -6.29 20.69 0.37
N TRP A 2 -6.72 19.60 -0.29
CA TRP A 2 -6.28 18.22 0.00
C TRP A 2 -4.78 17.93 -0.19
N LEU A 3 -4.11 18.44 -1.22
CA LEU A 3 -2.69 18.13 -1.43
C LEU A 3 -1.74 18.72 -0.37
N ARG A 4 -2.18 19.73 0.38
CA ARG A 4 -1.35 20.33 1.46
C ARG A 4 -1.18 19.41 2.65
N SER A 5 -2.13 18.53 2.94
CA SER A 5 -2.00 17.60 4.07
C SER A 5 -0.85 16.62 3.86
N PHE A 6 -0.60 16.20 2.61
CA PHE A 6 0.54 15.37 2.27
C PHE A 6 1.86 16.08 2.56
N ASP A 7 2.03 17.34 2.14
CA ASP A 7 3.23 18.10 2.49
C ASP A 7 3.42 18.17 4.02
N TRP A 8 2.36 18.45 4.78
CA TRP A 8 2.44 18.48 6.25
C TRP A 8 2.77 17.14 6.90
N SER A 9 2.46 16.02 6.23
CA SER A 9 2.60 14.67 6.79
C SER A 9 3.92 14.00 6.38
N PHE A 10 4.41 14.28 5.17
CA PHE A 10 5.51 13.53 4.55
C PHE A 10 6.71 14.40 4.17
N SER A 11 6.56 15.72 4.06
CA SER A 11 7.68 16.59 3.70
C SER A 11 8.53 16.97 4.89
N PRO A 12 9.83 17.25 4.66
CA PRO A 12 10.67 17.83 5.69
C PRO A 12 10.15 19.22 6.08
N ARG A 13 10.40 19.59 7.34
CA ARG A 13 10.11 20.93 7.84
C ARG A 13 11.18 21.92 7.40
N ARG A 14 10.75 23.11 6.99
CA ARG A 14 11.63 24.25 6.72
C ARG A 14 11.95 25.01 8.00
N ALA A 15 12.89 25.95 7.91
CA ALA A 15 13.31 26.80 9.02
C ALA A 15 12.15 27.61 9.64
N ASP A 16 11.13 27.95 8.86
CA ASP A 16 9.91 28.65 9.32
C ASP A 16 8.87 27.71 9.94
N GLY A 17 9.18 26.42 10.09
CA GLY A 17 8.32 25.39 10.65
C GLY A 17 7.26 24.82 9.70
N ARG A 18 7.13 25.36 8.49
CA ARG A 18 6.19 24.89 7.46
C ARG A 18 6.79 23.71 6.68
N PRO A 19 5.97 22.83 6.08
CA PRO A 19 6.49 21.76 5.25
C PRO A 19 7.04 22.30 3.92
N ALA A 20 8.03 21.61 3.38
CA ALA A 20 8.46 21.83 2.01
C ALA A 20 7.41 21.26 1.02
N PRO A 21 6.78 22.07 0.14
CA PRO A 21 5.94 21.55 -0.94
C PRO A 21 6.72 20.60 -1.86
N LEU A 22 6.10 19.47 -2.19
CA LEU A 22 6.63 18.53 -3.19
C LEU A 22 6.69 19.14 -4.59
N PHE A 23 5.78 20.05 -4.93
CA PHE A 23 5.77 20.72 -6.23
C PHE A 23 5.28 22.15 -6.10
N ASP A 24 5.74 22.99 -7.03
CA ASP A 24 5.28 24.35 -7.19
C ASP A 24 3.83 24.36 -7.71
N ARG A 25 2.92 25.02 -6.98
CA ARG A 25 1.48 24.96 -7.26
C ARG A 25 1.04 25.82 -8.44
N VAL A 26 1.92 26.68 -8.96
CA VAL A 26 1.63 27.55 -10.10
C VAL A 26 2.15 26.92 -11.38
N THR A 27 3.37 26.40 -11.35
CA THR A 27 4.08 25.86 -12.52
C THR A 27 3.98 24.34 -12.65
N GLY A 28 3.65 23.63 -11.56
CA GLY A 28 3.66 22.17 -11.50
C GLY A 28 5.07 21.57 -11.38
N ALA A 29 6.12 22.38 -11.27
CA ALA A 29 7.50 21.88 -11.18
C ALA A 29 7.70 21.08 -9.88
N VAL A 30 8.20 19.86 -9.98
CA VAL A 30 8.46 18.98 -8.83
C VAL A 30 9.82 19.33 -8.20
N ASP A 31 9.84 19.45 -6.88
CA ASP A 31 11.06 19.58 -6.10
C ASP A 31 11.69 18.19 -5.90
N ALA A 32 12.76 17.93 -6.65
CA ALA A 32 13.46 16.64 -6.64
C ALA A 32 14.05 16.28 -5.27
N GLN A 33 14.40 17.26 -4.44
CA GLN A 33 14.93 17.00 -3.09
C GLN A 33 13.83 16.53 -2.15
N VAL A 34 12.65 17.15 -2.23
CA VAL A 34 11.48 16.72 -1.45
C VAL A 34 10.98 15.35 -1.93
N ALA A 35 10.96 15.10 -3.24
CA ALA A 35 10.61 13.80 -3.79
C ALA A 35 11.56 12.68 -3.32
N ALA A 36 12.87 12.95 -3.33
CA ALA A 36 13.88 12.02 -2.80
C ALA A 36 13.67 11.78 -1.29
N TYR A 37 13.39 12.83 -0.52
CA TYR A 37 13.07 12.70 0.90
C TYR A 37 11.85 11.78 1.12
N TRP A 38 10.77 11.98 0.36
CA TRP A 38 9.58 11.12 0.48
C TRP A 38 9.90 9.67 0.16
N ARG A 39 10.68 9.41 -0.89
CA ARG A 39 11.14 8.06 -1.25
C ARG A 39 11.93 7.42 -0.11
N ASP A 40 12.93 8.13 0.41
CA ASP A 40 13.87 7.56 1.38
C ASP A 40 13.22 7.33 2.76
N ASN A 41 12.15 8.07 3.08
CA ASN A 41 11.50 8.04 4.40
C ASN A 41 10.13 7.32 4.44
N HIS A 42 9.36 7.34 3.34
CA HIS A 42 7.95 6.96 3.35
C HIS A 42 7.53 5.97 2.25
N ASP A 43 8.33 5.80 1.19
CA ASP A 43 8.02 4.84 0.13
C ASP A 43 8.23 3.39 0.61
N ILE A 44 7.11 2.69 0.77
CA ILE A 44 7.08 1.29 1.19
C ILE A 44 7.67 0.34 0.15
N GLY A 45 7.51 0.63 -1.15
CA GLY A 45 8.07 -0.18 -2.23
C GLY A 45 9.59 -0.06 -2.24
N HIS A 46 10.11 1.17 -2.17
CA HIS A 46 11.54 1.42 -2.03
C HIS A 46 12.14 0.72 -0.81
N ARG A 47 11.45 0.76 0.34
CA ARG A 47 11.88 0.09 1.57
C ARG A 47 11.89 -1.43 1.42
N ILE A 48 10.88 -2.03 0.77
CA ILE A 48 10.84 -3.47 0.48
C ILE A 48 12.02 -3.85 -0.41
N GLU A 49 12.25 -3.11 -1.51
CA GLU A 49 13.31 -3.41 -2.47
C GLU A 49 14.71 -3.35 -1.85
N THR A 50 14.96 -2.37 -0.97
CA THR A 50 16.30 -2.13 -0.41
C THR A 50 16.56 -2.85 0.91
N GLN A 51 15.53 -3.24 1.66
CA GLN A 51 15.67 -3.78 3.02
C GLN A 51 15.05 -5.17 3.19
N TRP A 52 14.78 -5.87 2.08
CA TRP A 52 14.13 -7.18 2.11
C TRP A 52 14.71 -8.21 3.09
N PRO A 53 16.04 -8.38 3.24
CA PRO A 53 16.58 -9.35 4.18
C PRO A 53 16.09 -9.14 5.63
N ARG A 54 15.88 -7.89 6.04
CA ARG A 54 15.36 -7.53 7.36
C ARG A 54 13.85 -7.71 7.45
N LEU A 55 13.12 -7.39 6.37
CA LEU A 55 11.66 -7.37 6.35
C LEU A 55 11.02 -8.72 6.02
N ARG A 56 11.77 -9.62 5.40
CA ARG A 56 11.25 -10.89 4.87
C ARG A 56 10.51 -11.70 5.93
N HIS A 57 11.05 -11.77 7.15
CA HIS A 57 10.41 -12.51 8.24
C HIS A 57 9.00 -11.99 8.55
N ASP A 58 8.80 -10.68 8.46
CA ASP A 58 7.56 -10.02 8.86
C ASP A 58 6.55 -9.90 7.72
N LEU A 59 7.00 -9.96 6.45
CA LEU A 59 6.15 -9.67 5.30
C LEU A 59 5.88 -10.88 4.40
N ASP A 60 6.83 -11.81 4.26
CA ASP A 60 6.76 -12.87 3.25
C ASP A 60 5.58 -13.82 3.49
N GLY A 61 4.60 -13.78 2.59
CA GLY A 61 3.35 -14.54 2.66
C GLY A 61 2.34 -14.03 3.69
N LYS A 62 2.51 -12.79 4.20
CA LYS A 62 1.65 -12.20 5.25
C LYS A 62 0.92 -10.93 4.80
N VAL A 63 1.24 -10.40 3.62
CA VAL A 63 0.67 -9.17 3.09
C VAL A 63 -0.45 -9.49 2.11
N HIS A 64 -1.62 -8.87 2.34
CA HIS A 64 -2.79 -8.95 1.47
C HIS A 64 -3.27 -7.53 1.20
N VAL A 65 -3.42 -7.17 -0.07
CA VAL A 65 -3.88 -5.84 -0.53
C VAL A 65 -5.04 -6.02 -1.48
N VAL A 66 -6.09 -5.24 -1.31
CA VAL A 66 -7.25 -5.17 -2.20
C VAL A 66 -7.47 -3.73 -2.64
N VAL A 67 -7.72 -3.54 -3.94
CA VAL A 67 -7.93 -2.23 -4.54
C VAL A 67 -8.95 -2.32 -5.67
N GLY A 68 -9.72 -1.25 -5.89
CA GLY A 68 -10.61 -1.13 -7.03
C GLY A 68 -9.89 -0.58 -8.27
N THR A 69 -10.20 -1.09 -9.46
CA THR A 69 -9.54 -0.64 -10.71
C THR A 69 -10.12 0.67 -11.26
N ALA A 70 -11.23 1.17 -10.70
CA ALA A 70 -11.84 2.45 -11.04
C ALA A 70 -11.67 3.46 -9.89
N ASP A 71 -10.60 3.30 -9.09
CA ASP A 71 -10.24 4.18 -7.99
C ASP A 71 -9.93 5.60 -8.49
N SER A 72 -10.60 6.60 -7.90
CA SER A 72 -10.46 8.02 -8.27
C SER A 72 -9.33 8.76 -7.53
N TYR A 73 -8.61 8.07 -6.64
CA TYR A 73 -7.47 8.59 -5.89
C TYR A 73 -6.12 8.09 -6.44
N TYR A 74 -6.13 7.44 -7.60
CA TYR A 74 -4.94 6.88 -8.26
C TYR A 74 -4.22 5.79 -7.44
N LEU A 75 -4.94 5.07 -6.58
CA LEU A 75 -4.34 4.02 -5.72
C LEU A 75 -4.01 2.74 -6.48
N ASP A 76 -4.75 2.41 -7.55
CA ASP A 76 -4.52 1.20 -8.35
C ASP A 76 -3.08 1.12 -8.89
N GLY A 77 -2.59 2.22 -9.49
CA GLY A 77 -1.22 2.32 -9.98
C GLY A 77 -0.18 2.10 -8.87
N ALA A 78 -0.36 2.73 -7.71
CA ALA A 78 0.55 2.55 -6.57
C ALA A 78 0.55 1.11 -6.05
N VAL A 79 -0.58 0.40 -6.10
CA VAL A 79 -0.67 -1.01 -5.71
C VAL A 79 0.03 -1.92 -6.74
N HIS A 80 -0.02 -1.60 -8.02
CA HIS A 80 0.80 -2.26 -9.05
C HIS A 80 2.31 -2.09 -8.82
N ASP A 81 2.74 -0.89 -8.42
CA ASP A 81 4.14 -0.62 -8.09
C ASP A 81 4.57 -1.41 -6.85
N LEU A 82 3.72 -1.45 -5.80
CA LEU A 82 3.97 -2.27 -4.62
C LEU A 82 4.09 -3.77 -4.95
N LYS A 83 3.19 -4.29 -5.80
CA LYS A 83 3.28 -5.68 -6.30
C LYS A 83 4.59 -5.93 -7.04
N THR A 84 5.05 -4.96 -7.82
CA THR A 84 6.34 -5.04 -8.52
C THR A 84 7.52 -5.05 -7.56
N ALA A 85 7.49 -4.25 -6.50
CA ALA A 85 8.52 -4.24 -5.45
C ALA A 85 8.68 -5.62 -4.78
N PHE A 86 7.57 -6.26 -4.38
CA PHE A 86 7.60 -7.63 -3.84
C PHE A 86 8.17 -8.64 -4.85
N ARG A 87 7.78 -8.54 -6.12
CA ARG A 87 8.27 -9.44 -7.17
C ARG A 87 9.78 -9.33 -7.37
N LYS A 88 10.34 -8.12 -7.37
CA LYS A 88 11.79 -7.89 -7.56
C LYS A 88 12.64 -8.60 -6.50
N VAL A 89 12.13 -8.70 -5.28
CA VAL A 89 12.83 -9.33 -4.15
C VAL A 89 12.42 -10.80 -3.93
N GLY A 90 11.59 -11.35 -4.80
CA GLY A 90 11.06 -12.72 -4.68
C GLY A 90 10.15 -12.92 -3.46
N GLY A 91 9.55 -11.85 -2.93
CA GLY A 91 8.62 -11.91 -1.80
C GLY A 91 7.21 -12.30 -2.23
N ARG A 92 6.51 -13.04 -1.37
CA ARG A 92 5.11 -13.43 -1.58
C ARG A 92 4.20 -12.42 -0.89
N ALA A 93 3.25 -11.88 -1.65
CA ALA A 93 2.15 -11.05 -1.16
C ALA A 93 0.97 -11.22 -2.11
N GLU A 94 -0.24 -11.08 -1.58
CA GLU A 94 -1.48 -11.22 -2.33
C GLU A 94 -2.03 -9.85 -2.70
N PHE A 95 -2.43 -9.71 -3.97
CA PHE A 95 -2.97 -8.47 -4.51
C PHE A 95 -4.24 -8.78 -5.30
N ILE A 96 -5.35 -8.20 -4.86
CA ILE A 96 -6.68 -8.36 -5.47
C ILE A 96 -7.07 -7.03 -6.11
N TYR A 97 -7.35 -7.07 -7.41
CA TYR A 97 -7.81 -5.91 -8.18
C TYR A 97 -9.28 -6.14 -8.53
N VAL A 98 -10.18 -5.34 -7.96
CA VAL A 98 -11.63 -5.50 -8.11
C VAL A 98 -12.09 -4.68 -9.32
N PRO A 99 -12.51 -5.33 -10.42
CA PRO A 99 -12.83 -4.62 -11.65
C PRO A 99 -14.01 -3.67 -11.46
N GLY A 100 -13.84 -2.40 -11.86
CA GLY A 100 -14.88 -1.39 -11.82
C GLY A 100 -15.24 -0.85 -10.43
N ALA A 101 -14.65 -1.40 -9.35
CA ALA A 101 -14.81 -0.83 -8.02
C ALA A 101 -14.00 0.46 -7.87
N SER A 102 -14.55 1.40 -7.11
CA SER A 102 -13.88 2.61 -6.66
C SER A 102 -13.01 2.33 -5.42
N TYR A 103 -12.70 3.36 -4.63
CA TYR A 103 -12.05 3.25 -3.32
C TYR A 103 -13.02 2.80 -2.20
N SER A 104 -14.32 2.74 -2.47
CA SER A 104 -15.35 2.46 -1.49
C SER A 104 -15.16 1.08 -0.87
N ILE A 105 -15.10 1.01 0.47
CA ILE A 105 -14.94 -0.26 1.20
C ILE A 105 -16.04 -1.29 0.86
N ASN A 106 -17.24 -0.81 0.52
CA ASN A 106 -18.38 -1.65 0.17
C ASN A 106 -18.25 -2.28 -1.22
N GLU A 107 -17.44 -1.69 -2.11
CA GLU A 107 -17.21 -2.18 -3.46
C GLU A 107 -15.96 -3.05 -3.50
N VAL A 108 -14.85 -2.60 -2.91
CA VAL A 108 -13.57 -3.31 -2.93
C VAL A 108 -13.58 -4.64 -2.16
N HIS A 109 -14.48 -4.81 -1.19
CA HIS A 109 -14.61 -6.08 -0.46
C HIS A 109 -15.69 -7.01 -1.00
N ALA A 110 -16.50 -6.54 -1.95
CA ALA A 110 -17.64 -7.30 -2.46
C ALA A 110 -17.22 -8.32 -3.52
N ARG A 111 -17.76 -9.53 -3.43
CA ARG A 111 -17.71 -10.55 -4.48
C ARG A 111 -18.99 -11.36 -4.46
N ASP A 112 -19.57 -11.67 -5.61
CA ASP A 112 -20.73 -12.56 -5.76
C ASP A 112 -21.93 -12.22 -4.84
N GLY A 113 -22.21 -10.93 -4.63
CA GLY A 113 -23.30 -10.44 -3.77
C GLY A 113 -22.97 -10.38 -2.28
N ASP A 114 -21.81 -10.87 -1.86
CA ASP A 114 -21.31 -10.78 -0.49
C ASP A 114 -20.38 -9.58 -0.33
N ARG A 115 -20.85 -8.54 0.40
CA ARG A 115 -20.12 -7.28 0.62
C ARG A 115 -18.82 -7.41 1.39
N ASN A 116 -18.57 -8.54 2.06
CA ASN A 116 -17.43 -8.75 2.93
C ASN A 116 -16.57 -9.95 2.50
N ALA A 117 -16.72 -10.42 1.26
CA ALA A 117 -16.08 -11.62 0.75
C ALA A 117 -14.55 -11.56 0.91
N TYR A 118 -13.92 -10.54 0.33
CA TYR A 118 -12.45 -10.40 0.38
C TYR A 118 -11.93 -10.09 1.78
N TYR A 119 -12.67 -9.30 2.57
CA TYR A 119 -12.30 -9.06 3.96
C TYR A 119 -12.23 -10.36 4.77
N ARG A 120 -13.21 -11.26 4.60
CA ARG A 120 -13.20 -12.57 5.27
C ARG A 120 -12.10 -13.48 4.74
N GLU A 121 -11.84 -13.45 3.44
CA GLU A 121 -10.75 -14.22 2.82
C GLU A 121 -9.38 -13.82 3.39
N MET A 122 -9.10 -12.52 3.42
CA MET A 122 -7.87 -11.97 4.02
C MET A 122 -7.78 -12.29 5.52
N ALA A 123 -8.87 -12.11 6.27
CA ALA A 123 -8.89 -12.43 7.70
C ALA A 123 -8.61 -13.92 7.98
N ARG A 124 -9.11 -14.82 7.13
CA ARG A 124 -8.80 -16.26 7.21
C ARG A 124 -7.33 -16.53 6.88
N ALA A 125 -6.77 -15.90 5.85
CA ALA A 125 -5.37 -16.06 5.50
C ALA A 125 -4.44 -15.63 6.67
N VAL A 126 -4.72 -14.48 7.29
CA VAL A 126 -4.03 -14.01 8.49
C VAL A 126 -4.17 -15.00 9.65
N TYR A 127 -5.38 -15.54 9.88
CA TYR A 127 -5.64 -16.52 10.93
C TYR A 127 -4.82 -17.80 10.76
N VAL A 128 -4.76 -18.34 9.54
CA VAL A 128 -4.01 -19.57 9.21
C VAL A 128 -2.52 -19.37 9.47
N VAL A 129 -1.96 -18.22 9.08
CA VAL A 129 -0.56 -17.87 9.35
C VAL A 129 -0.29 -17.74 10.85
N ALA A 130 -1.20 -17.12 11.60
CA ALA A 130 -1.02 -16.88 13.03
C ALA A 130 -1.23 -18.13 13.91
N ARG A 131 -1.99 -19.13 13.43
CA ARG A 131 -2.38 -20.32 14.22
C ARG A 131 -2.27 -21.62 13.42
N PRO A 132 -1.07 -21.99 12.92
CA PRO A 132 -0.90 -23.14 12.04
C PRO A 132 -1.27 -24.48 12.71
N SER A 133 -1.05 -24.62 14.01
CA SER A 133 -1.35 -25.85 14.76
C SER A 133 -2.84 -26.14 14.93
N LYS A 134 -3.71 -25.13 14.87
CA LYS A 134 -5.18 -25.34 14.95
C LYS A 134 -5.79 -25.82 13.63
N VAL A 135 -5.13 -25.59 12.50
CA VAL A 135 -5.62 -25.98 11.18
C VAL A 135 -5.35 -27.46 10.87
N ILE A 136 -4.35 -28.07 11.52
CA ILE A 136 -3.94 -29.46 11.30
C ILE A 136 -4.70 -30.46 12.22
N GLY A 137 -5.40 -29.95 13.24
CA GLY A 137 -6.09 -30.77 14.26
C GLY A 137 -7.55 -31.17 13.96
N GLU A 138 -8.11 -30.77 12.82
CA GLU A 138 -9.43 -31.21 12.36
C GLU A 138 -9.25 -32.20 11.20
N ARG A 139 -9.01 -33.47 11.55
CA ARG A 139 -9.24 -34.64 10.69
C ARG A 139 -9.90 -35.73 11.50
#